data_AF-A0A3D4ZMV2-F1
#
_entry.id   AF-A0A3D4ZMV2-F1
#
_cell.length_a   1.000
_cell.length_b   1.000
_cell.length_c   1.000
_cell.angle_alpha   90.00
_cell.angle_beta   90.00
_cell.angle_gamma   90.00
#
_symmetry.space_group_name_H-M   'P 1'
#
loop_
_entity.id
_entity.type
_entity.pdbx_description
1 polymer ?
#
loop_
_entity_poly.entity_id
_entity_poly.type
_entity_poly.pdbx_seq_one_letter_code
_entity_poly.pdbx_strand_id
1 'polypeptide(L)'
;MEIRNKRLTDDEFYEIRKTVLNQWPTGKDVDLEEAFAFHKSLPDSKIFSKKLNEAKANRTTLVQPRAGVALVQKHIELLTYLQDKGGADLLPTTIDSYTRQNRYKEAEIGIEESVKTGKSMLNGFPAVNHGVAAVRQVVNSIDVPLQIRHGTPDARLLTEIVFAGGYTSYEGGGISYNIPYAKSVPLERTIADWQYCDRLTGIYEEAGISINREPYGPLTGTLVPPSISHAVAIIEALLAAEQGVKNITVGYGQCGNLIQDVAAIHTLESLTEEYLHKYGYNDVVVTTVLHQWMGGFPQDEAQAFGVISWGSAAAALSHATKVIVKTPHEAMGVPTAEANAQGLRCTKQVISMLRDQSVDENSLKEEKEIIIAETKCLLDKCFELGNGDIALGTVRAFQAGVLDIPFAPSRYNAGQMLPVRDNNGAVRILTMGNLPFTKELIDFNHGKIDERAKFEKRKASFQMAIDDVYAISKGRLVGRPRG
;
A
#
# COMPACT_ATOMS: atom_id res chain seq x y z
N MET A 1 25.17 -8.33 6.48
CA MET A 1 24.85 -7.77 7.81
C MET A 1 23.71 -8.60 8.38
N GLU A 2 23.77 -8.99 9.64
CA GLU A 2 22.64 -9.66 10.29
C GLU A 2 21.50 -8.63 10.45
N ILE A 3 20.30 -8.94 9.97
CA ILE A 3 19.15 -8.03 10.06
C ILE A 3 18.76 -7.84 11.54
N ARG A 4 18.56 -6.59 11.95
CA ARG A 4 18.12 -6.23 13.30
C ARG A 4 17.18 -5.04 13.23
N ASN A 5 16.17 -4.99 14.09
CA ASN A 5 15.35 -3.80 14.26
C ASN A 5 16.08 -2.77 15.12
N LYS A 6 17.08 -2.14 14.51
CA LYS A 6 17.87 -1.08 15.12
C LYS A 6 18.14 0.00 14.09
N ARG A 7 18.03 1.26 14.52
CA ARG A 7 18.37 2.43 13.71
C ARG A 7 19.78 2.32 13.16
N LEU A 8 19.93 2.50 11.85
CA LEU A 8 21.25 2.60 11.23
C LEU A 8 21.97 3.83 11.77
N THR A 9 23.21 3.65 12.19
CA THR A 9 24.08 4.78 12.55
C THR A 9 24.36 5.62 11.30
N ASP A 10 24.74 6.89 11.50
CA ASP A 10 25.06 7.79 10.39
C ASP A 10 26.21 7.24 9.55
N ASP A 11 27.26 6.71 10.20
CA ASP A 11 28.40 6.09 9.51
C ASP A 11 27.96 4.90 8.64
N GLU A 12 27.13 3.99 9.16
CA GLU A 12 26.60 2.86 8.40
C GLU A 12 25.75 3.33 7.22
N PHE A 13 24.83 4.27 7.46
CA PHE A 13 23.96 4.80 6.43
C PHE A 13 24.77 5.46 5.30
N TYR A 14 25.69 6.35 5.65
CA TYR A 14 26.48 7.09 4.67
C TYR A 14 27.47 6.20 3.90
N GLU A 15 27.96 5.12 4.50
CA GLU A 15 28.75 4.13 3.78
C GLU A 15 27.89 3.34 2.76
N ILE A 16 26.69 2.90 3.14
CA ILE A 16 25.76 2.26 2.21
C ILE A 16 25.39 3.21 1.07
N ARG A 17 25.12 4.49 1.39
CA ARG A 17 24.71 5.53 0.44
C ARG A 17 25.72 5.73 -0.68
N LYS A 18 27.04 5.65 -0.41
CA LYS A 18 28.09 5.71 -1.45
C LYS A 18 27.88 4.63 -2.52
N THR A 19 27.48 3.43 -2.12
CA THR A 19 27.22 2.34 -3.06
C THR A 19 25.90 2.55 -3.79
N VAL A 20 24.86 3.00 -3.09
CA VAL A 20 23.52 3.24 -3.66
C VAL A 20 23.56 4.30 -4.76
N LEU A 21 24.22 5.43 -4.53
CA LEU A 21 24.29 6.53 -5.51
C LEU A 21 25.08 6.19 -6.78
N ASN A 22 25.89 5.12 -6.74
CA ASN A 22 26.63 4.63 -7.90
C ASN A 22 25.86 3.58 -8.73
N GLN A 23 24.62 3.22 -8.37
CA GLN A 23 23.82 2.22 -9.10
C GLN A 23 23.35 2.72 -10.48
N TRP A 24 23.25 4.03 -10.70
CA TRP A 24 22.91 4.65 -12.00
C TRP A 24 23.53 6.06 -12.10
N PRO A 25 23.88 6.59 -13.29
CA PRO A 25 24.56 7.88 -13.42
C PRO A 25 23.86 9.06 -12.75
N THR A 26 22.52 9.08 -12.71
CA THR A 26 21.71 10.16 -12.10
C THR A 26 21.83 10.22 -10.57
N GLY A 27 22.36 9.18 -9.92
CA GLY A 27 22.67 9.22 -8.49
C GLY A 27 23.76 10.23 -8.12
N LYS A 28 24.57 10.68 -9.10
CA LYS A 28 25.56 11.75 -8.92
C LYS A 28 24.94 13.12 -8.67
N ASP A 29 23.69 13.31 -9.08
CA ASP A 29 22.97 14.58 -8.97
C ASP A 29 22.25 14.72 -7.61
N VAL A 30 22.39 13.73 -6.73
CA VAL A 30 21.76 13.73 -5.39
C VAL A 30 22.68 14.42 -4.39
N ASP A 31 22.30 15.64 -4.00
CA ASP A 31 22.89 16.41 -2.92
C ASP A 31 21.84 16.63 -1.81
N LEU A 32 22.14 16.18 -0.59
CA LEU A 32 21.19 16.24 0.52
C LEU A 32 20.98 17.67 1.04
N GLU A 33 22.02 18.50 1.09
CA GLU A 33 21.87 19.87 1.59
C GLU A 33 21.05 20.72 0.62
N GLU A 34 21.29 20.52 -0.68
CA GLU A 34 20.50 21.14 -1.75
C GLU A 34 19.05 20.65 -1.72
N ALA A 35 18.84 19.33 -1.55
CA ALA A 35 17.52 18.75 -1.41
C ALA A 35 16.76 19.32 -0.20
N PHE A 36 17.42 19.45 0.96
CA PHE A 36 16.80 20.01 2.16
C PHE A 36 16.38 21.46 1.95
N ALA A 37 17.24 22.27 1.31
CA ALA A 37 16.91 23.65 0.96
C ALA A 37 15.69 23.71 0.01
N PHE A 38 15.64 22.82 -0.98
CA PHE A 38 14.51 22.74 -1.89
C PHE A 38 13.21 22.38 -1.16
N HIS A 39 13.22 21.34 -0.32
CA HIS A 39 12.05 20.93 0.48
C HIS A 39 11.54 22.05 1.38
N LYS A 40 12.44 22.78 2.03
CA LYS A 40 12.09 23.94 2.89
C LYS A 40 11.51 25.11 2.09
N SER A 41 11.74 25.17 0.78
CA SER A 41 11.16 26.18 -0.10
C SER A 41 9.76 25.81 -0.62
N LEU A 42 9.33 24.54 -0.48
CA LEU A 42 8.03 24.09 -0.97
C LEU A 42 6.90 24.75 -0.17
N PRO A 43 5.82 25.22 -0.82
CA PRO A 43 4.66 25.72 -0.12
C PRO A 43 3.94 24.57 0.60
N ASP A 44 3.28 24.89 1.71
CA ASP A 44 2.55 23.93 2.55
C ASP A 44 1.52 23.11 1.76
N SER A 45 0.92 23.69 0.71
CA SER A 45 -0.04 23.00 -0.17
C SER A 45 0.54 21.79 -0.90
N LYS A 46 1.88 21.68 -1.01
CA LYS A 46 2.60 20.55 -1.62
C LYS A 46 3.18 19.56 -0.61
N ILE A 47 2.98 19.79 0.70
CA ILE A 47 3.49 18.92 1.75
C ILE A 47 2.45 17.86 2.10
N PHE A 48 2.75 16.59 1.76
CA PHE A 48 1.80 15.48 1.88
C PHE A 48 1.38 15.23 3.34
N SER A 49 2.34 15.22 4.26
CA SER A 49 2.10 15.00 5.70
C SER A 49 1.19 16.08 6.31
N LYS A 50 1.37 17.36 5.94
CA LYS A 50 0.47 18.44 6.38
C LYS A 50 -0.96 18.20 5.90
N LYS A 51 -1.16 17.89 4.63
CA LYS A 51 -2.49 17.62 4.06
C LYS A 51 -3.17 16.39 4.68
N LEU A 52 -2.40 15.35 4.99
CA LEU A 52 -2.89 14.17 5.73
C LEU A 52 -3.31 14.53 7.16
N ASN A 53 -2.48 15.29 7.88
CA ASN A 53 -2.77 15.69 9.26
C ASN A 53 -4.02 16.56 9.34
N GLU A 54 -4.19 17.50 8.41
CA GLU A 54 -5.41 18.30 8.26
C GLU A 54 -6.63 17.44 7.95
N ALA A 55 -6.49 16.45 7.06
CA ALA A 55 -7.56 15.53 6.72
C ALA A 55 -7.99 14.66 7.91
N LYS A 56 -7.03 14.12 8.68
CA LYS A 56 -7.29 13.37 9.92
C LYS A 56 -7.99 14.25 10.95
N ALA A 57 -7.49 15.46 11.20
CA ALA A 57 -8.09 16.39 12.15
C ALA A 57 -9.54 16.78 11.77
N ASN A 58 -9.80 16.96 10.47
CA ASN A 58 -11.12 17.35 9.95
C ASN A 58 -12.02 16.15 9.60
N ARG A 59 -11.56 14.91 9.81
CA ARG A 59 -12.25 13.68 9.38
C ARG A 59 -12.69 13.72 7.91
N THR A 60 -11.82 14.21 7.04
CA THR A 60 -12.05 14.25 5.59
C THR A 60 -11.30 13.10 4.92
N THR A 61 -11.97 12.34 4.05
CA THR A 61 -11.30 11.36 3.18
C THR A 61 -10.78 12.02 1.91
N LEU A 62 -9.47 12.04 1.72
CA LEU A 62 -8.80 12.55 0.53
C LEU A 62 -8.83 11.53 -0.62
N VAL A 63 -8.98 11.98 -1.87
CA VAL A 63 -8.92 11.08 -3.04
C VAL A 63 -7.58 11.15 -3.76
N GLN A 64 -6.99 9.98 -4.04
CA GLN A 64 -5.73 9.86 -4.78
C GLN A 64 -5.85 8.80 -5.90
N PRO A 65 -5.49 9.11 -7.16
CA PRO A 65 -5.46 8.11 -8.23
C PRO A 65 -4.15 7.30 -8.23
N ARG A 66 -3.99 6.42 -9.22
CA ARG A 66 -2.69 5.93 -9.70
C ARG A 66 -2.45 6.45 -11.12
N ALA A 67 -1.24 6.91 -11.44
CA ALA A 67 -0.92 7.48 -12.75
C ALA A 67 0.60 7.56 -12.97
N GLY A 68 1.06 7.20 -14.17
CA GLY A 68 2.47 7.26 -14.56
C GLY A 68 2.64 6.91 -16.03
N VAL A 69 3.48 7.68 -16.75
CA VAL A 69 3.82 7.44 -18.16
C VAL A 69 5.30 7.76 -18.37
N ALA A 70 5.89 7.25 -19.45
CA ALA A 70 7.34 7.27 -19.65
C ALA A 70 7.97 8.67 -19.72
N LEU A 71 7.34 9.62 -20.38
CA LEU A 71 7.95 10.91 -20.73
C LEU A 71 7.55 12.01 -19.75
N VAL A 72 8.52 12.83 -19.30
CA VAL A 72 8.32 13.90 -18.30
C VAL A 72 7.16 14.83 -18.64
N GLN A 73 7.15 15.41 -19.85
CA GLN A 73 6.10 16.37 -20.22
C GLN A 73 4.73 15.71 -20.30
N LYS A 74 4.64 14.48 -20.80
CA LYS A 74 3.38 13.71 -20.84
C LYS A 74 2.92 13.30 -19.45
N HIS A 75 3.86 13.06 -18.54
CA HIS A 75 3.55 12.79 -17.15
C HIS A 75 2.98 14.03 -16.46
N ILE A 76 3.58 15.21 -16.67
CA ILE A 76 3.04 16.48 -16.17
C ILE A 76 1.64 16.74 -16.74
N GLU A 77 1.44 16.63 -18.05
CA GLU A 77 0.13 16.78 -18.70
C GLU A 77 -0.93 15.85 -18.06
N LEU A 78 -0.59 14.58 -17.83
CA LEU A 78 -1.46 13.61 -17.17
C LEU A 78 -1.81 14.05 -15.75
N LEU A 79 -0.81 14.41 -14.93
CA LEU A 79 -1.04 14.79 -13.53
C LEU A 79 -1.85 16.08 -13.41
N THR A 80 -1.55 17.10 -14.24
CA THR A 80 -2.34 18.33 -14.33
C THR A 80 -3.80 18.03 -14.70
N TYR A 81 -4.04 17.11 -15.64
CA TYR A 81 -5.42 16.71 -15.97
C TYR A 81 -6.15 16.09 -14.78
N LEU A 82 -5.49 15.21 -14.02
CA LEU A 82 -6.08 14.57 -12.84
C LEU A 82 -6.33 15.57 -11.69
N GLN A 83 -5.45 16.56 -11.54
CA GLN A 83 -5.65 17.70 -10.63
C GLN A 83 -6.91 18.48 -11.04
N ASP A 84 -6.92 19.03 -12.27
CA ASP A 84 -7.85 20.07 -12.67
C ASP A 84 -9.20 19.53 -13.13
N LYS A 85 -9.22 18.35 -13.77
CA LYS A 85 -10.43 17.70 -14.32
C LYS A 85 -10.90 16.52 -13.48
N GLY A 86 -9.98 15.86 -12.78
CA GLY A 86 -10.30 14.79 -11.83
C GLY A 86 -10.67 15.31 -10.44
N GLY A 87 -10.10 16.45 -10.02
CA GLY A 87 -10.27 16.98 -8.67
C GLY A 87 -9.51 16.15 -7.64
N ALA A 88 -8.37 15.57 -8.00
CA ALA A 88 -7.53 14.82 -7.08
C ALA A 88 -7.04 15.69 -5.92
N ASP A 89 -7.15 15.19 -4.69
CA ASP A 89 -6.63 15.92 -3.52
C ASP A 89 -5.14 15.65 -3.33
N LEU A 90 -4.68 14.48 -3.76
CA LEU A 90 -3.28 14.04 -3.73
C LEU A 90 -2.97 13.41 -5.09
N LEU A 91 -1.73 13.53 -5.55
CA LEU A 91 -1.33 12.96 -6.83
C LEU A 91 -0.23 11.90 -6.69
N PRO A 92 -0.26 10.87 -7.53
CA PRO A 92 0.76 9.83 -7.57
C PRO A 92 1.83 10.17 -8.62
N THR A 93 2.96 9.49 -8.48
CA THR A 93 3.77 9.07 -9.62
C THR A 93 3.98 7.58 -9.52
N THR A 94 3.29 6.85 -10.39
CA THR A 94 3.38 5.40 -10.49
C THR A 94 4.65 5.03 -11.27
N ILE A 95 5.59 4.35 -10.63
CA ILE A 95 6.89 3.99 -11.24
C ILE A 95 6.74 2.81 -12.18
N ASP A 96 7.48 2.77 -13.29
CA ASP A 96 7.42 1.66 -14.25
C ASP A 96 8.01 0.35 -13.69
N SER A 97 7.61 -0.79 -14.26
CA SER A 97 8.03 -2.11 -13.79
C SER A 97 9.52 -2.42 -13.99
N TYR A 98 10.21 -1.80 -14.94
CA TYR A 98 11.65 -2.01 -15.11
C TYR A 98 12.42 -1.32 -13.99
N THR A 99 12.07 -0.07 -13.66
CA THR A 99 12.63 0.63 -12.50
C THR A 99 12.39 -0.16 -11.20
N ARG A 100 11.22 -0.78 -11.04
CA ARG A 100 10.91 -1.64 -9.87
C ARG A 100 11.80 -2.88 -9.73
N GLN A 101 12.49 -3.28 -10.80
CA GLN A 101 13.42 -4.40 -10.82
C GLN A 101 14.87 -3.94 -11.02
N ASN A 102 15.13 -2.63 -10.86
CA ASN A 102 16.43 -1.99 -11.07
C ASN A 102 17.00 -2.23 -12.49
N ARG A 103 16.11 -2.36 -13.48
CA ARG A 103 16.39 -2.60 -14.91
C ARG A 103 16.40 -1.28 -15.68
N TYR A 104 17.28 -0.36 -15.27
CA TYR A 104 17.29 1.02 -15.79
C TYR A 104 17.66 1.10 -17.28
N LYS A 105 18.43 0.14 -17.81
CA LYS A 105 18.73 0.07 -19.25
C LYS A 105 17.47 -0.21 -20.08
N GLU A 106 16.61 -1.10 -19.60
CA GLU A 106 15.34 -1.43 -20.24
C GLU A 106 14.33 -0.29 -20.14
N ALA A 107 14.34 0.43 -19.00
CA ALA A 107 13.59 1.66 -18.86
C ALA A 107 14.05 2.73 -19.87
N GLU A 108 15.37 2.89 -20.08
CA GLU A 108 15.94 3.82 -21.07
C GLU A 108 15.46 3.50 -22.48
N ILE A 109 15.54 2.23 -22.89
CA ILE A 109 15.00 1.77 -24.18
C ILE A 109 13.50 2.10 -24.28
N GLY A 110 12.74 1.90 -23.20
CA GLY A 110 11.32 2.25 -23.16
C GLY A 110 11.06 3.75 -23.29
N ILE A 111 11.93 4.62 -22.76
CA ILE A 111 11.87 6.08 -22.94
C ILE A 111 12.12 6.41 -24.42
N GLU A 112 13.19 5.90 -25.01
CA GLU A 112 13.52 6.14 -26.43
C GLU A 112 12.39 5.71 -27.37
N GLU A 113 11.83 4.52 -27.16
CA GLU A 113 10.69 4.02 -27.94
C GLU A 113 9.42 4.85 -27.72
N SER A 114 9.23 5.38 -26.50
CA SER A 114 8.10 6.28 -26.23
C SER A 114 8.22 7.61 -26.97
N VAL A 115 9.44 8.14 -27.10
CA VAL A 115 9.72 9.32 -27.92
C VAL A 115 9.44 9.03 -29.40
N LYS A 116 9.92 7.90 -29.92
CA LYS A 116 9.74 7.53 -31.34
C LYS A 116 8.27 7.33 -31.73
N THR A 117 7.49 6.70 -30.86
CA THR A 117 6.10 6.32 -31.15
C THR A 117 5.08 7.39 -30.74
N GLY A 118 5.47 8.37 -29.91
CA GLY A 118 4.57 9.35 -29.32
C GLY A 118 3.59 8.77 -28.30
N LYS A 119 3.79 7.52 -27.85
CA LYS A 119 2.96 6.80 -26.87
C LYS A 119 3.84 6.26 -25.74
N SER A 120 3.29 6.09 -24.54
CA SER A 120 4.05 5.50 -23.44
C SER A 120 4.25 4.00 -23.68
N MET A 121 5.49 3.58 -23.86
CA MET A 121 5.90 2.17 -23.96
C MET A 121 6.26 1.57 -22.60
N LEU A 122 6.18 2.37 -21.53
CA LEU A 122 6.30 1.95 -20.14
C LEU A 122 4.93 2.04 -19.45
N ASN A 123 4.73 1.18 -18.45
CA ASN A 123 3.54 1.16 -17.59
C ASN A 123 3.63 2.12 -16.39
N GLY A 124 4.58 3.06 -16.42
CA GLY A 124 4.83 4.02 -15.35
C GLY A 124 5.93 5.02 -15.71
N PHE A 125 6.31 5.85 -14.74
CA PHE A 125 7.32 6.89 -14.86
C PHE A 125 8.69 6.37 -14.39
N PRO A 126 9.73 6.37 -15.24
CA PRO A 126 11.08 5.90 -14.89
C PRO A 126 11.90 6.99 -14.19
N ALA A 127 11.54 7.30 -12.94
CA ALA A 127 12.14 8.39 -12.17
C ALA A 127 13.67 8.28 -12.02
N VAL A 128 14.20 7.06 -11.89
CA VAL A 128 15.66 6.85 -11.77
C VAL A 128 16.39 7.29 -13.03
N ASN A 129 15.86 6.95 -14.21
CA ASN A 129 16.44 7.34 -15.49
C ASN A 129 16.36 8.85 -15.73
N HIS A 130 15.23 9.46 -15.38
CA HIS A 130 15.02 10.90 -15.53
C HIS A 130 15.86 11.74 -14.55
N GLY A 131 16.14 11.23 -13.35
CA GLY A 131 16.98 11.87 -12.36
C GLY A 131 16.32 13.07 -11.65
N VAL A 132 17.09 13.68 -10.74
CA VAL A 132 16.59 14.69 -9.78
C VAL A 132 15.96 15.90 -10.49
N ALA A 133 16.61 16.45 -11.51
CA ALA A 133 16.15 17.66 -12.20
C ALA A 133 14.78 17.48 -12.85
N ALA A 134 14.56 16.37 -13.55
CA ALA A 134 13.29 16.07 -14.21
C ALA A 134 12.19 15.71 -13.20
N VAL A 135 12.52 14.97 -12.13
CA VAL A 135 11.59 14.72 -11.02
C VAL A 135 11.16 16.05 -10.38
N ARG A 136 12.11 16.97 -10.16
CA ARG A 136 11.83 18.31 -9.63
C ARG A 136 10.97 19.15 -10.57
N GLN A 137 11.15 19.01 -11.88
CA GLN A 137 10.25 19.63 -12.87
C GLN A 137 8.80 19.18 -12.65
N VAL A 138 8.56 17.88 -12.43
CA VAL A 138 7.21 17.37 -12.10
C VAL A 138 6.68 17.99 -10.82
N VAL A 139 7.47 18.03 -9.74
CA VAL A 139 7.06 18.63 -8.46
C VAL A 139 6.72 20.11 -8.60
N ASN A 140 7.50 20.86 -9.37
CA ASN A 140 7.25 22.28 -9.59
C ASN A 140 5.99 22.55 -10.41
N SER A 141 5.63 21.67 -11.35
CA SER A 141 4.48 21.84 -12.24
C SER A 141 3.12 21.45 -11.63
N ILE A 142 3.08 20.84 -10.44
CA ILE A 142 1.86 20.34 -9.81
C ILE A 142 1.60 21.06 -8.48
N ASP A 143 0.36 21.44 -8.21
CA ASP A 143 0.00 22.30 -7.07
C ASP A 143 -0.36 21.52 -5.79
N VAL A 144 -0.77 20.26 -5.94
CA VAL A 144 -1.10 19.35 -4.83
C VAL A 144 0.07 18.42 -4.47
N PRO A 145 0.09 17.83 -3.26
CA PRO A 145 1.18 16.97 -2.82
C PRO A 145 1.31 15.71 -3.68
N LEU A 146 2.56 15.30 -3.89
CA LEU A 146 2.92 14.16 -4.72
C LEU A 146 3.46 13.00 -3.88
N GLN A 147 3.15 11.78 -4.30
CA GLN A 147 3.64 10.54 -3.70
C GLN A 147 4.17 9.58 -4.76
N ILE A 148 5.32 8.97 -4.47
CA ILE A 148 5.81 7.85 -5.28
C ILE A 148 5.06 6.57 -4.90
N ARG A 149 4.49 5.91 -5.92
CA ARG A 149 3.69 4.69 -5.78
C ARG A 149 4.25 3.60 -6.67
N HIS A 150 4.56 2.42 -6.15
CA HIS A 150 5.32 1.41 -6.90
C HIS A 150 5.16 -0.02 -6.36
N GLY A 151 6.24 -0.79 -6.31
CA GLY A 151 6.29 -2.20 -5.92
C GLY A 151 7.72 -2.73 -6.10
N THR A 152 8.68 -2.09 -5.42
CA THR A 152 10.13 -2.25 -5.64
C THR A 152 10.80 -2.90 -4.43
N PRO A 153 11.41 -4.10 -4.57
CA PRO A 153 12.14 -4.73 -3.47
C PRO A 153 13.40 -3.95 -3.03
N ASP A 154 14.24 -3.52 -3.97
CA ASP A 154 15.40 -2.65 -3.71
C ASP A 154 15.12 -1.24 -4.22
N ALA A 155 14.57 -0.39 -3.35
CA ALA A 155 14.08 0.94 -3.70
C ALA A 155 15.06 2.06 -3.34
N ARG A 156 16.30 1.73 -2.96
CA ARG A 156 17.23 2.69 -2.33
C ARG A 156 17.57 3.86 -3.23
N LEU A 157 18.05 3.60 -4.46
CA LEU A 157 18.37 4.67 -5.41
C LEU A 157 17.14 5.45 -5.87
N LEU A 158 15.99 4.78 -6.03
CA LEU A 158 14.73 5.45 -6.34
C LEU A 158 14.37 6.46 -5.24
N THR A 159 14.49 6.07 -3.97
CA THR A 159 14.20 6.91 -2.80
C THR A 159 15.09 8.15 -2.77
N GLU A 160 16.39 7.99 -3.00
CA GLU A 160 17.34 9.11 -3.08
C GLU A 160 16.94 10.14 -4.13
N ILE A 161 16.67 9.68 -5.36
CA ILE A 161 16.35 10.56 -6.49
C ILE A 161 15.03 11.29 -6.27
N VAL A 162 13.99 10.60 -5.81
CA VAL A 162 12.67 11.20 -5.68
C VAL A 162 12.55 12.12 -4.47
N PHE A 163 13.27 11.82 -3.38
CA PHE A 163 13.36 12.73 -2.25
C PHE A 163 14.14 13.98 -2.63
N ALA A 164 15.30 13.86 -3.28
CA ALA A 164 16.03 15.03 -3.78
C ALA A 164 15.19 15.87 -4.77
N GLY A 165 14.34 15.21 -5.56
CA GLY A 165 13.40 15.86 -6.46
C GLY A 165 12.22 16.56 -5.77
N GLY A 166 11.98 16.33 -4.47
CA GLY A 166 10.96 17.02 -3.68
C GLY A 166 9.66 16.24 -3.42
N TYR A 167 9.63 14.93 -3.61
CA TYR A 167 8.47 14.13 -3.22
C TYR A 167 8.36 14.09 -1.69
N THR A 168 7.17 14.39 -1.17
CA THR A 168 6.89 14.48 0.28
C THR A 168 6.12 13.26 0.81
N SER A 169 6.03 12.20 0.00
CA SER A 169 5.45 10.92 0.39
C SER A 169 5.97 9.76 -0.45
N TYR A 170 6.11 8.59 0.17
CA TYR A 170 6.67 7.38 -0.45
C TYR A 170 5.93 6.13 0.02
N GLU A 171 5.46 5.29 -0.91
CA GLU A 171 4.76 4.03 -0.62
C GLU A 171 5.74 2.85 -0.55
N GLY A 172 5.41 1.82 0.23
CA GLY A 172 6.11 0.53 0.26
C GLY A 172 6.72 0.18 1.62
N GLY A 173 7.33 -0.99 1.68
CA GLY A 173 8.01 -1.52 2.87
C GLY A 173 8.69 -2.87 2.59
N GLY A 174 9.45 -3.35 3.57
CA GLY A 174 10.32 -4.52 3.45
C GLY A 174 9.59 -5.84 3.14
N ILE A 175 8.29 -5.93 3.41
CA ILE A 175 7.45 -7.11 3.21
C ILE A 175 6.50 -6.86 2.03
N SER A 176 5.74 -5.77 2.12
CA SER A 176 4.65 -5.44 1.20
C SER A 176 5.13 -5.14 -0.22
N TYR A 177 6.38 -4.69 -0.38
CA TYR A 177 7.04 -4.49 -1.69
C TYR A 177 8.05 -5.60 -2.05
N ASN A 178 8.04 -6.73 -1.34
CA ASN A 178 8.69 -7.97 -1.77
C ASN A 178 7.67 -9.08 -2.01
N ILE A 179 6.98 -9.55 -0.98
CA ILE A 179 6.18 -10.78 -1.02
C ILE A 179 5.18 -10.80 -2.19
N PRO A 180 4.45 -9.70 -2.49
CA PRO A 180 3.55 -9.62 -3.65
C PRO A 180 4.23 -9.36 -5.00
N TYR A 181 5.48 -8.89 -5.02
CA TYR A 181 6.12 -8.28 -6.20
C TYR A 181 7.40 -8.97 -6.67
N ALA A 182 7.93 -9.91 -5.91
CA ALA A 182 9.17 -10.60 -6.21
C ALA A 182 9.05 -12.10 -6.01
N LYS A 183 9.79 -12.87 -6.83
CA LYS A 183 9.84 -14.34 -6.72
C LYS A 183 10.98 -14.83 -5.83
N SER A 184 12.17 -14.23 -5.97
CA SER A 184 13.42 -14.80 -5.47
C SER A 184 14.24 -13.86 -4.58
N VAL A 185 13.73 -12.66 -4.26
CA VAL A 185 14.44 -11.70 -3.40
C VAL A 185 14.28 -12.13 -1.93
N PRO A 186 15.38 -12.42 -1.20
CA PRO A 186 15.30 -12.79 0.21
C PRO A 186 14.67 -11.70 1.05
N LEU A 187 13.82 -12.09 2.01
CA LEU A 187 13.10 -11.14 2.85
C LEU A 187 14.05 -10.34 3.74
N GLU A 188 15.08 -10.97 4.30
CA GLU A 188 16.11 -10.28 5.08
C GLU A 188 16.81 -9.16 4.29
N ARG A 189 17.00 -9.37 2.98
CA ARG A 189 17.61 -8.36 2.11
C ARG A 189 16.65 -7.20 1.87
N THR A 190 15.39 -7.48 1.54
CA THR A 190 14.41 -6.42 1.32
C THR A 190 14.17 -5.60 2.59
N ILE A 191 14.08 -6.23 3.77
CA ILE A 191 13.97 -5.49 5.02
C ILE A 191 15.18 -4.56 5.21
N ALA A 192 16.41 -5.02 4.96
CA ALA A 192 17.60 -4.16 5.04
C ALA A 192 17.58 -3.01 4.01
N ASP A 193 17.16 -3.30 2.77
CA ASP A 193 17.06 -2.28 1.72
C ASP A 193 15.97 -1.24 2.04
N TRP A 194 14.90 -1.62 2.74
CA TRP A 194 13.87 -0.69 3.20
C TRP A 194 14.24 0.05 4.49
N GLN A 195 15.02 -0.56 5.38
CA GLN A 195 15.62 0.16 6.51
C GLN A 195 16.48 1.34 6.03
N TYR A 196 17.18 1.19 4.90
CA TYR A 196 17.86 2.32 4.26
C TYR A 196 16.88 3.42 3.82
N CYS A 197 15.78 3.05 3.16
CA CYS A 197 14.79 4.00 2.67
C CYS A 197 14.13 4.77 3.83
N ASP A 198 13.75 4.05 4.89
CA ASP A 198 13.16 4.62 6.09
C ASP A 198 14.18 5.42 6.91
N ARG A 199 15.47 5.02 6.93
CA ARG A 199 16.55 5.81 7.56
C ARG A 199 16.75 7.13 6.85
N LEU A 200 16.74 7.13 5.51
CA LEU A 200 16.81 8.35 4.72
C LEU A 200 15.63 9.26 5.05
N THR A 201 14.39 8.73 5.13
CA THR A 201 13.25 9.51 5.62
C THR A 201 13.52 10.09 7.02
N GLY A 202 14.08 9.30 7.94
CA GLY A 202 14.49 9.78 9.26
C GLY A 202 15.52 10.92 9.22
N ILE A 203 16.46 10.94 8.26
CA ILE A 203 17.40 12.06 8.07
C ILE A 203 16.65 13.33 7.62
N TYR A 204 15.67 13.20 6.73
CA TYR A 204 14.82 14.34 6.35
C TYR A 204 14.02 14.85 7.56
N GLU A 205 13.47 13.97 8.39
CA GLU A 205 12.78 14.34 9.64
C GLU A 205 13.72 15.07 10.62
N GLU A 206 14.96 14.59 10.79
CA GLU A 206 16.00 15.27 11.59
C GLU A 206 16.35 16.67 11.06
N ALA A 207 16.24 16.87 9.74
CA ALA A 207 16.42 18.18 9.09
C ALA A 207 15.16 19.07 9.14
N GLY A 208 14.08 18.63 9.80
CA GLY A 208 12.81 19.33 9.93
C GLY A 208 11.88 19.20 8.72
N ILE A 209 12.06 18.16 7.90
CA ILE A 209 11.29 17.91 6.67
C ILE A 209 10.50 16.62 6.84
N SER A 210 9.19 16.75 7.05
CA SER A 210 8.35 15.57 7.25
C SER A 210 7.88 14.95 5.94
N ILE A 211 8.33 13.71 5.70
CA ILE A 211 7.99 12.92 4.52
C ILE A 211 7.12 11.74 4.98
N ASN A 212 5.92 11.62 4.41
CA ASN A 212 5.02 10.51 4.73
C ASN A 212 5.55 9.17 4.18
N ARG A 213 5.43 8.11 4.97
CA ARG A 213 5.64 6.72 4.53
C ARG A 213 4.33 5.96 4.52
N GLU A 214 4.13 5.09 3.53
CA GLU A 214 2.90 4.30 3.41
C GLU A 214 3.20 2.82 3.15
N PRO A 215 3.25 1.97 4.19
CA PRO A 215 3.19 0.52 4.04
C PRO A 215 2.05 0.07 3.11
N TYR A 216 2.33 -0.84 2.17
CA TYR A 216 1.35 -1.23 1.14
C TYR A 216 0.43 -2.36 1.64
N GLY A 217 -0.65 -1.95 2.30
CA GLY A 217 -1.61 -2.85 2.96
C GLY A 217 -2.34 -3.89 2.10
N PRO A 218 -2.74 -3.62 0.84
CA PRO A 218 -3.46 -4.60 0.03
C PRO A 218 -2.68 -5.86 -0.31
N LEU A 219 -1.35 -5.82 -0.26
CA LEU A 219 -0.47 -6.94 -0.62
C LEU A 219 -0.81 -7.50 -2.02
N THR A 220 -1.22 -8.76 -2.12
CA THR A 220 -1.58 -9.40 -3.40
C THR A 220 -2.94 -8.94 -3.95
N GLY A 221 -3.70 -8.14 -3.19
CA GLY A 221 -5.01 -7.63 -3.59
C GLY A 221 -6.09 -8.72 -3.71
N THR A 222 -5.81 -9.94 -3.27
CA THR A 222 -6.64 -11.12 -3.56
C THR A 222 -7.01 -11.84 -2.27
N LEU A 223 -8.18 -11.49 -1.73
CA LEU A 223 -8.78 -12.13 -0.53
C LEU A 223 -7.83 -12.17 0.68
N VAL A 224 -7.04 -11.12 0.90
CA VAL A 224 -6.15 -11.02 2.06
C VAL A 224 -7.00 -10.79 3.31
N PRO A 225 -7.00 -11.69 4.32
CA PRO A 225 -7.72 -11.47 5.57
C PRO A 225 -7.24 -10.18 6.26
N PRO A 226 -8.13 -9.39 6.90
CA PRO A 226 -7.72 -8.15 7.55
C PRO A 226 -6.57 -8.33 8.54
N SER A 227 -6.60 -9.40 9.34
CA SER A 227 -5.58 -9.67 10.36
C SER A 227 -4.17 -9.85 9.79
N ILE A 228 -4.05 -10.47 8.60
CA ILE A 228 -2.79 -10.65 7.88
C ILE A 228 -2.28 -9.32 7.31
N SER A 229 -3.18 -8.51 6.72
CA SER A 229 -2.86 -7.17 6.22
C SER A 229 -2.33 -6.28 7.36
N HIS A 230 -3.02 -6.29 8.50
CA HIS A 230 -2.67 -5.49 9.67
C HIS A 230 -1.34 -5.90 10.27
N ALA A 231 -1.08 -7.20 10.42
CA ALA A 231 0.19 -7.69 10.93
C ALA A 231 1.36 -7.16 10.09
N VAL A 232 1.26 -7.21 8.76
CA VAL A 232 2.30 -6.66 7.87
C VAL A 232 2.42 -5.14 8.01
N ALA A 233 1.30 -4.40 7.97
CA ALA A 233 1.32 -2.95 8.08
C ALA A 233 1.91 -2.45 9.41
N ILE A 234 1.58 -3.10 10.53
CA ILE A 234 2.08 -2.76 11.86
C ILE A 234 3.58 -3.08 11.96
N ILE A 235 4.03 -4.23 11.44
CA ILE A 235 5.47 -4.55 11.39
C ILE A 235 6.21 -3.48 10.60
N GLU A 236 5.75 -3.13 9.40
CA GLU A 236 6.41 -2.12 8.57
C GLU A 236 6.38 -0.73 9.22
N ALA A 237 5.31 -0.37 9.94
CA ALA A 237 5.26 0.88 10.70
C ALA A 237 6.31 0.91 11.83
N LEU A 238 6.47 -0.20 12.58
CA LEU A 238 7.48 -0.30 13.64
C LEU A 238 8.91 -0.24 13.10
N LEU A 239 9.18 -0.94 11.99
CA LEU A 239 10.48 -0.92 11.32
C LEU A 239 10.83 0.48 10.80
N ALA A 240 9.86 1.19 10.23
CA ALA A 240 10.03 2.56 9.76
C ALA A 240 10.25 3.54 10.91
N ALA A 241 9.46 3.43 11.98
CA ALA A 241 9.58 4.29 13.17
C ALA A 241 10.95 4.15 13.85
N GLU A 242 11.49 2.92 13.95
CA GLU A 242 12.85 2.67 14.46
C GLU A 242 13.92 3.42 13.66
N GLN A 243 13.73 3.59 12.34
CA GLN A 243 14.68 4.33 11.50
C GLN A 243 14.52 5.86 11.57
N GLY A 244 13.46 6.35 12.22
CA GLY A 244 13.22 7.77 12.48
C GLY A 244 12.03 8.37 11.73
N VAL A 245 11.20 7.57 11.06
CA VAL A 245 10.00 8.06 10.36
C VAL A 245 8.95 8.57 11.35
N LYS A 246 8.32 9.73 11.06
CA LYS A 246 7.35 10.38 11.95
C LYS A 246 5.94 10.55 11.39
N ASN A 247 5.72 10.31 10.11
CA ASN A 247 4.39 10.36 9.49
C ASN A 247 4.16 9.08 8.69
N ILE A 248 3.20 8.25 9.13
CA ILE A 248 2.97 6.91 8.57
C ILE A 248 1.48 6.73 8.22
N THR A 249 1.20 6.48 6.94
CA THR A 249 -0.12 6.06 6.48
C THR A 249 -0.18 4.53 6.38
N VAL A 250 -0.96 3.85 7.23
CA VAL A 250 -1.15 2.40 7.14
C VAL A 250 -2.32 2.05 6.23
N GLY A 251 -2.12 1.09 5.32
CA GLY A 251 -3.07 0.76 4.27
C GLY A 251 -3.90 -0.49 4.53
N TYR A 252 -5.08 -0.54 3.91
CA TYR A 252 -5.94 -1.72 3.84
C TYR A 252 -6.56 -1.85 2.44
N GLY A 253 -6.59 -3.05 1.89
CA GLY A 253 -7.25 -3.36 0.64
C GLY A 253 -8.68 -3.83 0.86
N GLN A 254 -9.66 -3.20 0.21
CA GLN A 254 -11.06 -3.55 0.34
C GLN A 254 -11.29 -5.05 0.09
N CYS A 255 -11.90 -5.72 1.07
CA CYS A 255 -12.38 -7.09 0.92
C CYS A 255 -13.81 -7.11 0.36
N GLY A 256 -14.66 -6.16 0.73
CA GLY A 256 -15.95 -5.87 0.09
C GLY A 256 -17.18 -6.07 0.98
N ASN A 257 -17.06 -6.71 2.14
CA ASN A 257 -18.11 -6.67 3.16
C ASN A 257 -17.94 -5.37 3.96
N LEU A 258 -18.97 -4.50 3.98
CA LEU A 258 -18.86 -3.16 4.56
C LEU A 258 -18.50 -3.17 6.04
N ILE A 259 -19.10 -4.06 6.83
CA ILE A 259 -18.83 -4.18 8.27
C ILE A 259 -17.38 -4.59 8.51
N GLN A 260 -16.90 -5.59 7.77
CA GLN A 260 -15.50 -6.02 7.85
C GLN A 260 -14.52 -4.94 7.38
N ASP A 261 -14.79 -4.27 6.26
CA ASP A 261 -13.89 -3.24 5.72
C ASP A 261 -13.80 -2.04 6.69
N VAL A 262 -14.92 -1.63 7.29
CA VAL A 262 -14.96 -0.53 8.28
C VAL A 262 -14.29 -0.94 9.59
N ALA A 263 -14.59 -2.14 10.10
CA ALA A 263 -13.91 -2.68 11.27
C ALA A 263 -12.38 -2.74 11.05
N ALA A 264 -11.95 -3.19 9.86
CA ALA A 264 -10.54 -3.31 9.51
C ALA A 264 -9.81 -1.97 9.54
N ILE A 265 -10.36 -0.90 8.97
CA ILE A 265 -9.73 0.44 9.02
C ILE A 265 -9.60 0.94 10.47
N HIS A 266 -10.67 0.85 11.26
CA HIS A 266 -10.67 1.28 12.66
C HIS A 266 -9.64 0.51 13.51
N THR A 267 -9.58 -0.81 13.37
CA THR A 267 -8.64 -1.64 14.14
C THR A 267 -7.21 -1.46 13.66
N LEU A 268 -6.98 -1.24 12.36
CA LEU A 268 -5.66 -0.99 11.81
C LEU A 268 -5.04 0.26 12.46
N GLU A 269 -5.76 1.38 12.44
CA GLU A 269 -5.28 2.64 13.03
C GLU A 269 -4.95 2.48 14.52
N SER A 270 -5.91 1.98 15.29
CA SER A 270 -5.77 1.83 16.74
C SER A 270 -4.69 0.83 17.15
N LEU A 271 -4.55 -0.30 16.46
CA LEU A 271 -3.46 -1.25 16.74
C LEU A 271 -2.10 -0.71 16.32
N THR A 272 -2.00 0.01 15.20
CA THR A 272 -0.74 0.65 14.81
C THR A 272 -0.30 1.66 15.86
N GLU A 273 -1.20 2.53 16.34
CA GLU A 273 -0.90 3.47 17.42
C GLU A 273 -0.55 2.73 18.73
N GLU A 274 -1.30 1.69 19.12
CA GLU A 274 -1.02 0.85 20.31
C GLU A 274 0.41 0.29 20.27
N TYR A 275 0.81 -0.32 19.16
CA TYR A 275 2.14 -0.93 19.04
C TYR A 275 3.25 0.13 18.95
N LEU A 276 3.05 1.24 18.25
CA LEU A 276 4.03 2.32 18.20
C LEU A 276 4.30 2.89 19.61
N HIS A 277 3.26 3.18 20.38
CA HIS A 277 3.38 3.64 21.76
C HIS A 277 4.03 2.60 22.67
N LYS A 278 3.64 1.32 22.56
CA LYS A 278 4.21 0.21 23.34
C LYS A 278 5.73 0.10 23.17
N TYR A 279 6.25 0.39 21.98
CA TYR A 279 7.68 0.34 21.67
C TYR A 279 8.39 1.70 21.74
N GLY A 280 7.73 2.73 22.29
CA GLY A 280 8.35 4.02 22.62
C GLY A 280 8.29 5.09 21.53
N TYR A 281 7.65 4.83 20.40
CA TYR A 281 7.50 5.77 19.30
C TYR A 281 6.27 6.67 19.51
N ASN A 282 6.39 7.65 20.41
CA ASN A 282 5.27 8.48 20.86
C ASN A 282 5.01 9.72 19.99
N ASP A 283 5.87 9.99 19.02
CA ASP A 283 5.84 11.17 18.17
C ASP A 283 5.55 10.85 16.70
N VAL A 284 5.03 9.65 16.43
CA VAL A 284 4.61 9.21 15.09
C VAL A 284 3.13 9.53 14.89
N VAL A 285 2.82 10.28 13.83
CA VAL A 285 1.45 10.51 13.39
C VAL A 285 1.03 9.39 12.44
N VAL A 286 -0.04 8.68 12.80
CA VAL A 286 -0.63 7.61 11.99
C VAL A 286 -1.83 8.14 11.21
N THR A 287 -1.96 7.77 9.95
CA THR A 287 -3.17 7.98 9.12
C THR A 287 -3.55 6.70 8.40
N THR A 288 -4.73 6.63 7.81
CA THR A 288 -5.23 5.41 7.13
C THR A 288 -5.47 5.63 5.64
N VAL A 289 -5.23 4.58 4.85
CA VAL A 289 -5.62 4.55 3.44
C VAL A 289 -6.41 3.29 3.11
N LEU A 290 -7.59 3.48 2.52
CA LEU A 290 -8.36 2.40 1.92
C LEU A 290 -8.06 2.33 0.43
N HIS A 291 -7.66 1.16 -0.06
CA HIS A 291 -7.60 0.92 -1.50
C HIS A 291 -8.93 0.32 -1.94
N GLN A 292 -9.60 0.99 -2.88
CA GLN A 292 -10.75 0.38 -3.58
C GLN A 292 -10.34 -0.98 -4.15
N TRP A 293 -11.32 -1.87 -4.33
CA TRP A 293 -11.16 -3.27 -4.77
C TRP A 293 -9.91 -3.51 -5.62
N MET A 294 -9.02 -4.39 -5.17
CA MET A 294 -7.72 -4.62 -5.81
C MET A 294 -7.69 -5.88 -6.69
N GLY A 295 -8.75 -6.69 -6.65
CA GLY A 295 -8.90 -7.88 -7.49
C GLY A 295 -9.46 -7.57 -8.88
N GLY A 296 -9.95 -8.61 -9.57
CA GLY A 296 -10.47 -8.47 -10.93
C GLY A 296 -11.72 -7.59 -11.02
N PHE A 297 -11.74 -6.69 -12.00
CA PHE A 297 -12.87 -5.80 -12.30
C PHE A 297 -13.79 -6.38 -13.39
N PRO A 298 -15.07 -5.97 -13.41
CA PRO A 298 -15.92 -6.18 -14.59
C PRO A 298 -15.40 -5.37 -15.78
N GLN A 299 -15.58 -5.90 -16.99
CA GLN A 299 -15.18 -5.21 -18.23
C GLN A 299 -16.15 -4.09 -18.62
N ASP A 300 -17.41 -4.20 -18.20
CA ASP A 300 -18.41 -3.16 -18.43
C ASP A 300 -18.14 -1.96 -17.51
N GLU A 301 -17.99 -0.77 -18.09
CA GLU A 301 -17.61 0.43 -17.36
C GLU A 301 -18.66 0.85 -16.31
N ALA A 302 -19.95 0.67 -16.61
CA ALA A 302 -21.01 0.99 -15.66
C ALA A 302 -20.96 0.07 -14.43
N GLN A 303 -20.69 -1.23 -14.64
CA GLN A 303 -20.42 -2.17 -13.56
C GLN A 303 -19.14 -1.82 -12.79
N ALA A 304 -18.08 -1.37 -13.49
CA ALA A 304 -16.85 -0.93 -12.85
C ALA A 304 -17.08 0.29 -11.94
N PHE A 305 -17.93 1.25 -12.34
CA PHE A 305 -18.36 2.34 -11.47
C PHE A 305 -19.14 1.85 -10.24
N GLY A 306 -19.90 0.76 -10.35
CA GLY A 306 -20.51 0.10 -9.19
C GLY A 306 -19.47 -0.35 -8.16
N VAL A 307 -18.37 -0.96 -8.62
CA VAL A 307 -17.24 -1.38 -7.76
C VAL A 307 -16.52 -0.18 -7.15
N ILE A 308 -16.22 0.85 -7.95
CA ILE A 308 -15.59 2.10 -7.49
C ILE A 308 -16.45 2.78 -6.43
N SER A 309 -17.76 2.90 -6.68
CA SER A 309 -18.71 3.53 -5.76
C SER A 309 -18.80 2.76 -4.44
N TRP A 310 -18.80 1.43 -4.50
CA TRP A 310 -18.82 0.60 -3.29
C TRP A 310 -17.55 0.76 -2.45
N GLY A 311 -16.37 0.77 -3.07
CA GLY A 311 -15.12 1.08 -2.37
C GLY A 311 -15.07 2.50 -1.81
N SER A 312 -15.69 3.46 -2.51
CA SER A 312 -15.83 4.84 -2.03
C SER A 312 -16.74 4.93 -0.80
N ALA A 313 -17.82 4.15 -0.77
CA ALA A 313 -18.70 4.07 0.39
C ALA A 313 -17.99 3.48 1.61
N ALA A 314 -17.22 2.39 1.42
CA ALA A 314 -16.41 1.81 2.49
C ALA A 314 -15.37 2.81 3.03
N ALA A 315 -14.68 3.55 2.15
CA ALA A 315 -13.72 4.58 2.57
C ALA A 315 -14.37 5.71 3.38
N ALA A 316 -15.51 6.24 2.90
CA ALA A 316 -16.21 7.32 3.57
C ALA A 316 -16.77 6.89 4.93
N LEU A 317 -17.42 5.73 5.00
CA LEU A 317 -18.09 5.25 6.21
C LEU A 317 -17.12 4.72 7.28
N SER A 318 -15.88 4.40 6.89
CA SER A 318 -14.78 4.09 7.81
C SER A 318 -13.95 5.30 8.22
N HIS A 319 -14.25 6.48 7.68
CA HIS A 319 -13.46 7.70 7.87
C HIS A 319 -11.98 7.52 7.54
N ALA A 320 -11.66 6.70 6.54
CA ALA A 320 -10.28 6.53 6.09
C ALA A 320 -9.71 7.90 5.70
N THR A 321 -8.48 8.21 6.11
CA THR A 321 -7.87 9.52 5.82
C THR A 321 -7.70 9.73 4.31
N LYS A 322 -7.47 8.65 3.57
CA LYS A 322 -7.31 8.65 2.12
C LYS A 322 -7.95 7.42 1.47
N VAL A 323 -8.37 7.58 0.21
CA VAL A 323 -8.76 6.47 -0.66
C VAL A 323 -7.93 6.43 -1.94
N ILE A 324 -7.50 5.23 -2.34
CA ILE A 324 -6.88 5.01 -3.65
C ILE A 324 -7.95 4.65 -4.68
N VAL A 325 -8.05 5.49 -5.70
CA VAL A 325 -9.10 5.46 -6.71
C VAL A 325 -8.77 4.50 -7.85
N LYS A 326 -9.75 3.67 -8.21
CA LYS A 326 -9.75 2.79 -9.38
C LYS A 326 -10.48 3.45 -10.55
N THR A 327 -10.36 2.84 -11.73
CA THR A 327 -10.88 3.40 -12.97
C THR A 327 -11.83 2.42 -13.67
N PRO A 328 -12.76 2.89 -14.52
CA PRO A 328 -13.57 2.00 -15.35
C PRO A 328 -12.72 1.16 -16.32
N HIS A 329 -11.46 1.51 -16.56
CA HIS A 329 -10.54 0.77 -17.43
C HIS A 329 -9.72 -0.32 -16.71
N GLU A 330 -9.97 -0.58 -15.42
CA GLU A 330 -9.14 -1.50 -14.62
C GLU A 330 -9.03 -2.92 -15.23
N ALA A 331 -10.08 -3.41 -15.89
CA ALA A 331 -10.07 -4.71 -16.56
C ALA A 331 -9.40 -4.71 -17.95
N MET A 332 -9.08 -3.53 -18.50
CA MET A 332 -8.56 -3.34 -19.85
C MET A 332 -7.06 -2.98 -19.89
N GLY A 333 -6.55 -2.31 -18.85
CA GLY A 333 -5.13 -1.95 -18.74
C GLY A 333 -4.90 -0.62 -18.04
N VAL A 334 -3.77 0.04 -18.35
CA VAL A 334 -3.46 1.37 -17.83
C VAL A 334 -4.52 2.37 -18.34
N PRO A 335 -5.17 3.14 -17.44
CA PRO A 335 -6.26 4.04 -17.83
C PRO A 335 -5.77 5.24 -18.64
N THR A 336 -6.66 5.82 -19.45
CA THR A 336 -6.44 7.16 -20.01
C THR A 336 -6.64 8.21 -18.92
N ALA A 337 -6.24 9.47 -19.19
CA ALA A 337 -6.45 10.57 -18.26
C ALA A 337 -7.95 10.80 -17.96
N GLU A 338 -8.80 10.66 -18.98
CA GLU A 338 -10.24 10.83 -18.89
C GLU A 338 -10.90 9.77 -18.00
N ALA A 339 -10.59 8.49 -18.23
CA ALA A 339 -11.13 7.38 -17.43
C ALA A 339 -10.71 7.49 -15.97
N ASN A 340 -9.46 7.89 -15.73
CA ASN A 340 -8.94 8.10 -14.39
C ASN A 340 -9.64 9.29 -13.70
N ALA A 341 -9.83 10.40 -14.41
CA ALA A 341 -10.61 11.53 -13.91
C ALA A 341 -12.09 11.20 -13.66
N GLN A 342 -12.71 10.31 -14.45
CA GLN A 342 -14.06 9.84 -14.17
C GLN A 342 -14.12 9.04 -12.86
N GLY A 343 -13.16 8.15 -12.61
CA GLY A 343 -13.04 7.42 -11.34
C GLY A 343 -12.90 8.36 -10.14
N LEU A 344 -12.06 9.41 -10.28
CA LEU A 344 -11.88 10.44 -9.26
C LEU A 344 -13.18 11.20 -8.95
N ARG A 345 -13.87 11.69 -9.98
CA ARG A 345 -15.13 12.42 -9.80
C ARG A 345 -16.23 11.54 -9.19
N CYS A 346 -16.34 10.28 -9.64
CA CYS A 346 -17.26 9.31 -9.04
C CYS A 346 -16.96 9.11 -7.56
N THR A 347 -15.70 8.86 -7.21
CA THR A 347 -15.28 8.64 -5.83
C THR A 347 -15.55 9.86 -4.96
N LYS A 348 -15.19 11.05 -5.43
CA LYS A 348 -15.37 12.31 -4.70
C LYS A 348 -16.84 12.64 -4.47
N GLN A 349 -17.71 12.35 -5.45
CA GLN A 349 -19.15 12.48 -5.30
C GLN A 349 -19.70 11.57 -4.19
N VAL A 350 -19.32 10.29 -4.18
CA VAL A 350 -19.78 9.33 -3.15
C VAL A 350 -19.31 9.72 -1.76
N ILE A 351 -18.02 10.06 -1.60
CA ILE A 351 -17.48 10.54 -0.32
C ILE A 351 -18.22 11.78 0.16
N SER A 352 -18.47 12.76 -0.72
CA SER A 352 -19.16 13.99 -0.35
C SER A 352 -20.60 13.74 0.12
N MET A 353 -21.31 12.77 -0.47
CA MET A 353 -22.67 12.41 -0.05
C MET A 353 -22.71 11.65 1.29
N LEU A 354 -21.63 10.94 1.64
CA LEU A 354 -21.55 10.11 2.83
C LEU A 354 -20.74 10.74 3.98
N ARG A 355 -20.20 11.95 3.79
CA ARG A 355 -19.28 12.61 4.74
C ARG A 355 -19.81 12.74 6.17
N ASP A 356 -21.13 12.86 6.35
CA ASP A 356 -21.79 13.06 7.64
C ASP A 356 -22.37 11.75 8.21
N GLN A 357 -22.04 10.61 7.59
CA GLN A 357 -22.56 9.29 7.95
C GLN A 357 -21.49 8.43 8.60
N SER A 358 -21.91 7.43 9.37
CA SER A 358 -21.02 6.45 10.01
C SER A 358 -21.76 5.14 10.18
N VAL A 359 -21.02 4.04 10.25
CA VAL A 359 -21.58 2.74 10.63
C VAL A 359 -21.81 2.70 12.14
N ASP A 360 -22.91 2.07 12.58
CA ASP A 360 -23.19 1.86 14.00
C ASP A 360 -22.10 1.02 14.67
N GLU A 361 -21.53 1.52 15.76
CA GLU A 361 -20.39 0.88 16.42
C GLU A 361 -20.73 -0.48 17.04
N ASN A 362 -21.98 -0.70 17.46
CA ASN A 362 -22.38 -2.02 17.96
C ASN A 362 -22.33 -3.09 16.86
N SER A 363 -22.64 -2.72 15.62
CA SER A 363 -22.56 -3.64 14.47
C SER A 363 -21.14 -4.04 14.10
N LEU A 364 -20.13 -3.24 14.50
CA LEU A 364 -18.72 -3.49 14.23
C LEU A 364 -18.04 -4.34 15.31
N LYS A 365 -18.63 -4.44 16.50
CA LYS A 365 -17.96 -4.95 17.71
C LYS A 365 -17.36 -6.36 17.54
N GLU A 366 -18.17 -7.34 17.15
CA GLU A 366 -17.73 -8.74 16.98
C GLU A 366 -16.57 -8.82 15.97
N GLU A 367 -16.71 -8.13 14.84
CA GLU A 367 -15.71 -8.16 13.77
C GLU A 367 -14.40 -7.47 14.22
N LYS A 368 -14.47 -6.35 14.94
CA LYS A 368 -13.30 -5.68 15.52
C LYS A 368 -12.57 -6.58 16.51
N GLU A 369 -13.30 -7.25 17.41
CA GLU A 369 -12.74 -8.17 18.40
C GLU A 369 -11.97 -9.33 17.74
N ILE A 370 -12.55 -9.92 16.68
CA ILE A 370 -11.90 -11.00 15.93
C ILE A 370 -10.64 -10.52 15.22
N ILE A 371 -10.72 -9.40 14.48
CA ILE A 371 -9.55 -8.86 13.75
C ILE A 371 -8.42 -8.55 14.73
N ILE A 372 -8.71 -7.92 15.87
CA ILE A 372 -7.72 -7.60 16.90
C ILE A 372 -7.06 -8.88 17.44
N ALA A 373 -7.87 -9.87 17.82
CA ALA A 373 -7.36 -11.11 18.40
C ALA A 373 -6.46 -11.88 17.42
N GLU A 374 -6.89 -12.03 16.17
CA GLU A 374 -6.10 -12.66 15.12
C GLU A 374 -4.78 -11.91 14.85
N THR A 375 -4.83 -10.58 14.73
CA THR A 375 -3.62 -9.76 14.52
C THR A 375 -2.63 -9.90 15.68
N LYS A 376 -3.11 -9.91 16.92
CA LYS A 376 -2.25 -10.08 18.10
C LYS A 376 -1.57 -11.45 18.11
N CYS A 377 -2.27 -12.54 17.77
CA CYS A 377 -1.65 -13.86 17.62
C CYS A 377 -0.47 -13.85 16.64
N LEU A 378 -0.61 -13.17 15.49
CA LEU A 378 0.44 -13.07 14.48
C LEU A 378 1.64 -12.26 14.99
N LEU A 379 1.39 -11.07 15.53
CA LEU A 379 2.43 -10.17 16.01
C LEU A 379 3.18 -10.77 17.20
N ASP A 380 2.46 -11.33 18.18
CA ASP A 380 3.07 -11.97 19.35
C ASP A 380 3.98 -13.12 18.93
N LYS A 381 3.56 -13.94 17.96
CA LYS A 381 4.41 -15.02 17.44
C LYS A 381 5.62 -14.49 16.67
N CYS A 382 5.50 -13.38 15.95
CA CYS A 382 6.64 -12.73 15.30
C CYS A 382 7.65 -12.25 16.34
N PHE A 383 7.21 -11.56 17.40
CA PHE A 383 8.10 -11.12 18.49
C PHE A 383 8.75 -12.31 19.22
N GLU A 384 8.01 -13.39 19.47
CA GLU A 384 8.53 -14.63 20.07
C GLU A 384 9.65 -15.22 19.20
N LEU A 385 9.38 -15.43 17.91
CA LEU A 385 10.36 -15.98 16.97
C LEU A 385 11.59 -15.07 16.81
N GLY A 386 11.42 -13.76 16.97
CA GLY A 386 12.49 -12.77 16.92
C GLY A 386 13.25 -12.59 18.23
N ASN A 387 12.87 -13.26 19.32
CA ASN A 387 13.36 -12.98 20.68
C ASN A 387 13.27 -11.47 21.03
N GLY A 388 12.17 -10.82 20.63
CA GLY A 388 11.93 -9.39 20.80
C GLY A 388 12.35 -8.51 19.62
N ASP A 389 13.19 -8.98 18.69
CA ASP A 389 13.55 -8.25 17.47
C ASP A 389 12.52 -8.53 16.36
N ILE A 390 11.69 -7.53 16.04
CA ILE A 390 10.61 -7.71 15.06
C ILE A 390 11.14 -7.95 13.63
N ALA A 391 12.29 -7.39 13.24
CA ALA A 391 12.84 -7.59 11.90
C ALA A 391 13.26 -9.05 11.70
N LEU A 392 13.98 -9.60 12.69
CA LEU A 392 14.36 -11.01 12.71
C LEU A 392 13.14 -11.92 12.86
N GLY A 393 12.21 -11.53 13.72
CA GLY A 393 10.94 -12.20 13.96
C GLY A 393 10.11 -12.37 12.69
N THR A 394 10.00 -11.32 11.87
CA THR A 394 9.33 -11.37 10.57
C THR A 394 9.97 -12.39 9.62
N VAL A 395 11.30 -12.37 9.46
CA VAL A 395 11.98 -13.34 8.57
C VAL A 395 11.69 -14.77 9.00
N ARG A 396 11.80 -15.05 10.30
CA ARG A 396 11.52 -16.37 10.87
C ARG A 396 10.04 -16.74 10.76
N ALA A 397 9.13 -15.78 10.91
CA ALA A 397 7.70 -16.01 10.79
C ALA A 397 7.31 -16.44 9.36
N PHE A 398 7.87 -15.81 8.33
CA PHE A 398 7.68 -16.26 6.95
C PHE A 398 8.29 -17.64 6.68
N GLN A 399 9.50 -17.91 7.18
CA GLN A 399 10.13 -19.22 7.07
C GLN A 399 9.31 -20.34 7.75
N ALA A 400 8.65 -20.03 8.87
CA ALA A 400 7.80 -20.95 9.61
C ALA A 400 6.35 -21.02 9.07
N GLY A 401 5.94 -20.13 8.16
CA GLY A 401 4.55 -20.01 7.70
C GLY A 401 3.58 -19.40 8.73
N VAL A 402 4.12 -18.73 9.76
CA VAL A 402 3.34 -17.97 10.76
C VAL A 402 2.76 -16.70 10.14
N LEU A 403 3.48 -16.09 9.21
CA LEU A 403 2.97 -15.10 8.28
C LEU A 403 2.91 -15.72 6.88
N ASP A 404 1.73 -15.69 6.27
CA ASP A 404 1.49 -16.28 4.96
C ASP A 404 0.51 -15.42 4.17
N ILE A 405 0.96 -14.89 3.04
CA ILE A 405 0.22 -13.97 2.19
C ILE A 405 -0.43 -14.76 1.05
N PRO A 406 -1.76 -14.69 0.88
CA PRO A 406 -2.45 -15.53 -0.07
C PRO A 406 -2.07 -15.14 -1.51
N PHE A 407 -1.77 -16.16 -2.32
CA PHE A 407 -1.43 -16.03 -3.75
C PHE A 407 -0.15 -15.22 -4.04
N ALA A 408 0.75 -15.09 -3.05
CA ALA A 408 2.00 -14.37 -3.25
C ALA A 408 2.99 -15.13 -4.16
N PRO A 409 3.69 -14.46 -5.09
CA PRO A 409 4.66 -15.10 -5.98
C PRO A 409 6.00 -15.45 -5.31
N SER A 410 6.29 -14.88 -4.15
CA SER A 410 7.57 -15.08 -3.46
C SER A 410 7.76 -16.51 -3.00
N ARG A 411 8.92 -17.11 -3.31
CA ARG A 411 9.28 -18.45 -2.83
C ARG A 411 9.52 -18.52 -1.31
N TYR A 412 9.62 -17.36 -0.65
CA TYR A 412 9.76 -17.26 0.80
C TYR A 412 8.41 -17.19 1.51
N ASN A 413 7.31 -17.14 0.76
CA ASN A 413 5.97 -17.26 1.29
C ASN A 413 5.55 -18.74 1.32
N ALA A 414 5.00 -19.22 2.44
CA ALA A 414 4.67 -20.64 2.60
C ALA A 414 3.56 -21.11 1.64
N GLY A 415 2.56 -20.27 1.37
CA GLY A 415 1.47 -20.57 0.44
C GLY A 415 0.54 -21.69 0.91
N GLN A 416 0.41 -21.87 2.21
CA GLN A 416 -0.39 -22.91 2.87
C GLN A 416 -1.74 -22.37 3.36
N MET A 417 -1.79 -21.09 3.73
CA MET A 417 -3.02 -20.42 4.13
C MET A 417 -3.92 -20.17 2.92
N LEU A 418 -5.21 -20.50 3.06
CA LEU A 418 -6.19 -20.33 2.01
C LEU A 418 -7.39 -19.51 2.50
N PRO A 419 -7.62 -18.31 1.95
CA PRO A 419 -8.79 -17.51 2.28
C PRO A 419 -9.99 -17.85 1.39
N VAL A 420 -11.19 -17.68 1.94
CA VAL A 420 -12.48 -17.73 1.23
C VAL A 420 -13.43 -16.70 1.84
N ARG A 421 -14.52 -16.38 1.15
CA ARG A 421 -15.59 -15.57 1.74
C ARG A 421 -16.55 -16.41 2.58
N ASP A 422 -17.06 -15.86 3.67
CA ASP A 422 -18.22 -16.39 4.38
C ASP A 422 -19.53 -16.10 3.65
N ASN A 423 -20.67 -16.43 4.29
CA ASN A 423 -21.97 -16.30 3.66
C ASN A 423 -22.38 -14.84 3.40
N ASN A 424 -21.80 -13.88 4.14
CA ASN A 424 -22.08 -12.45 4.01
C ASN A 424 -20.99 -11.73 3.20
N GLY A 425 -20.02 -12.48 2.67
CA GLY A 425 -18.97 -11.97 1.82
C GLY A 425 -17.74 -11.44 2.55
N ALA A 426 -17.67 -11.56 3.87
CA ALA A 426 -16.47 -11.22 4.62
C ALA A 426 -15.40 -12.30 4.40
N VAL A 427 -14.14 -11.90 4.29
CA VAL A 427 -13.02 -12.81 4.07
C VAL A 427 -12.70 -13.53 5.38
N ARG A 428 -12.58 -14.86 5.30
CA ARG A 428 -12.25 -15.80 6.37
C ARG A 428 -11.17 -16.76 5.90
N ILE A 429 -10.60 -17.51 6.84
CA ILE A 429 -9.53 -18.46 6.56
C ILE A 429 -10.07 -19.89 6.56
N LEU A 430 -10.05 -20.53 5.39
CA LEU A 430 -10.47 -21.93 5.21
C LEU A 430 -9.38 -22.89 5.70
N THR A 431 -8.16 -22.70 5.19
CA THR A 431 -6.99 -23.49 5.59
C THR A 431 -6.04 -22.58 6.37
N MET A 432 -5.74 -22.95 7.61
CA MET A 432 -4.91 -22.15 8.51
C MET A 432 -3.41 -22.25 8.21
N GLY A 433 -2.93 -23.32 7.57
CA GLY A 433 -1.49 -23.57 7.47
C GLY A 433 -0.84 -23.56 8.86
N ASN A 434 0.19 -22.73 9.03
CA ASN A 434 0.89 -22.54 10.31
C ASN A 434 0.53 -21.22 11.01
N LEU A 435 -0.60 -20.59 10.68
CA LEU A 435 -1.08 -19.42 11.40
C LEU A 435 -1.25 -19.76 12.90
N PRO A 436 -0.72 -18.94 13.83
CA PRO A 436 -0.66 -19.24 15.26
C PRO A 436 -1.97 -18.92 15.99
N PHE A 437 -3.11 -19.22 15.38
CA PHE A 437 -4.42 -18.88 15.94
C PHE A 437 -4.85 -19.86 17.02
N THR A 438 -5.56 -19.34 18.03
CA THR A 438 -6.19 -20.18 19.04
C THR A 438 -7.33 -20.99 18.44
N LYS A 439 -7.74 -22.04 19.14
CA LYS A 439 -8.85 -22.88 18.70
C LYS A 439 -10.14 -22.08 18.51
N GLU A 440 -10.42 -21.12 19.38
CA GLU A 440 -11.62 -20.29 19.32
C GLU A 440 -11.69 -19.45 18.03
N LEU A 441 -10.55 -18.89 17.59
CA LEU A 441 -10.45 -18.12 16.35
C LEU A 441 -10.59 -19.02 15.11
N ILE A 442 -10.04 -20.24 15.17
CA ILE A 442 -10.17 -21.24 14.12
C ILE A 442 -11.63 -21.66 13.99
N ASP A 443 -12.27 -22.03 15.11
CA ASP A 443 -13.67 -22.45 15.17
C ASP A 443 -14.61 -21.33 14.70
N PHE A 444 -14.31 -20.05 15.01
CA PHE A 444 -15.05 -18.89 14.50
C PHE A 444 -15.00 -18.80 12.96
N ASN A 445 -13.80 -18.83 12.38
CA ASN A 445 -13.61 -18.77 10.93
C ASN A 445 -14.35 -19.91 10.23
N HIS A 446 -14.15 -21.14 10.72
CA HIS A 446 -14.80 -22.33 10.17
C HIS A 446 -16.32 -22.27 10.32
N GLY A 447 -16.84 -21.77 11.45
CA GLY A 447 -18.27 -21.57 11.67
C GLY A 447 -18.91 -20.65 10.63
N LYS A 448 -18.31 -19.48 10.37
CA LYS A 448 -18.82 -18.52 9.35
C LYS A 448 -18.75 -19.10 7.93
N ILE A 449 -17.72 -19.90 7.63
CA ILE A 449 -17.60 -20.61 6.34
C ILE A 449 -18.65 -21.72 6.22
N ASP A 450 -18.94 -22.45 7.30
CA ASP A 450 -19.94 -23.52 7.32
C ASP A 450 -21.36 -23.01 7.10
N GLU A 451 -21.68 -21.80 7.55
CA GLU A 451 -22.93 -21.12 7.20
C GLU A 451 -23.09 -20.97 5.68
N ARG A 452 -22.00 -20.58 4.99
CA ARG A 452 -21.98 -20.50 3.51
C ARG A 452 -22.15 -21.87 2.88
N ALA A 453 -21.41 -22.86 3.37
CA ALA A 453 -21.48 -24.23 2.85
C ALA A 453 -22.90 -24.82 2.94
N LYS A 454 -23.57 -24.61 4.08
CA LYS A 454 -24.98 -25.00 4.28
C LYS A 454 -25.91 -24.27 3.32
N PHE A 455 -25.75 -22.96 3.16
CA PHE A 455 -26.56 -22.14 2.25
C PHE A 455 -26.40 -22.58 0.79
N GLU A 456 -25.16 -22.82 0.34
CA GLU A 456 -24.85 -23.21 -1.03
C GLU A 456 -25.04 -24.71 -1.31
N LYS A 457 -25.36 -25.50 -0.27
CA LYS A 457 -25.53 -26.97 -0.35
C LYS A 457 -24.30 -27.66 -0.98
N ARG A 458 -23.10 -27.16 -0.67
CA ARG A 458 -21.82 -27.75 -1.08
C ARG A 458 -20.81 -27.65 0.04
N LYS A 459 -19.82 -28.55 0.06
CA LYS A 459 -18.74 -28.50 1.05
C LYS A 459 -17.85 -27.26 0.85
N ALA A 460 -17.40 -26.66 1.95
CA ALA A 460 -16.33 -25.68 1.92
C ALA A 460 -15.09 -26.29 1.25
N SER A 461 -14.50 -25.58 0.29
CA SER A 461 -13.44 -26.14 -0.55
C SER A 461 -12.63 -25.05 -1.26
N PHE A 462 -11.49 -25.44 -1.82
CA PHE A 462 -10.69 -24.58 -2.70
C PHE A 462 -11.48 -24.02 -3.88
N GLN A 463 -12.52 -24.72 -4.37
CA GLN A 463 -13.38 -24.21 -5.43
C GLN A 463 -14.12 -22.93 -5.00
N MET A 464 -14.48 -22.77 -3.71
CA MET A 464 -15.06 -21.51 -3.23
C MET A 464 -14.07 -20.34 -3.37
N ALA A 465 -12.79 -20.58 -3.08
CA ALA A 465 -11.74 -19.56 -3.26
C ALA A 465 -11.62 -19.14 -4.73
N ILE A 466 -11.58 -20.12 -5.65
CA ILE A 466 -11.58 -19.84 -7.10
C ILE A 466 -12.80 -19.01 -7.49
N ASP A 467 -13.99 -19.42 -7.06
CA ASP A 467 -15.23 -18.71 -7.41
C ASP A 467 -15.22 -17.27 -6.88
N ASP A 468 -14.69 -17.04 -5.68
CA ASP A 468 -14.59 -15.73 -5.05
C ASP A 468 -13.58 -14.81 -5.76
N VAL A 469 -12.46 -15.35 -6.25
CA VAL A 469 -11.47 -14.59 -7.04
C VAL A 469 -12.10 -13.99 -8.30
N TYR A 470 -13.03 -14.71 -8.94
CA TYR A 470 -13.72 -14.24 -10.15
C TYR A 470 -15.09 -13.59 -9.89
N ALA A 471 -15.53 -13.48 -8.63
CA ALA A 471 -16.91 -13.10 -8.34
C ALA A 471 -17.24 -11.68 -8.81
N ILE A 472 -16.39 -10.70 -8.46
CA ILE A 472 -16.66 -9.28 -8.73
C ILE A 472 -16.59 -8.97 -10.22
N SER A 473 -15.64 -9.56 -10.96
CA SER A 473 -15.60 -9.44 -12.42
C SER A 473 -16.81 -10.10 -13.11
N LYS A 474 -17.53 -10.98 -12.39
CA LYS A 474 -18.80 -11.59 -12.80
C LYS A 474 -20.02 -10.92 -12.13
N GLY A 475 -19.87 -9.72 -11.58
CA GLY A 475 -20.95 -8.87 -11.10
C GLY A 475 -21.49 -9.16 -9.69
N ARG A 476 -20.75 -9.90 -8.84
CA ARG A 476 -21.21 -10.23 -7.47
C ARG A 476 -20.04 -10.28 -6.47
N LEU A 477 -20.28 -10.05 -5.18
CA LEU A 477 -19.20 -10.13 -4.18
C LEU A 477 -18.80 -11.59 -3.88
N VAL A 478 -19.77 -12.48 -3.71
CA VAL A 478 -19.56 -13.88 -3.30
C VAL A 478 -19.68 -14.81 -4.51
N GLY A 479 -18.70 -15.70 -4.69
CA GLY A 479 -18.66 -16.71 -5.74
C GLY A 479 -19.69 -17.82 -5.54
N ARG A 480 -20.97 -17.51 -5.71
CA ARG A 480 -22.06 -18.50 -5.59
C ARG A 480 -22.06 -19.46 -6.79
N PRO A 481 -22.38 -20.76 -6.61
CA PRO A 481 -22.59 -21.70 -7.71
C PRO A 481 -23.60 -21.14 -8.72
N ARG A 482 -23.36 -21.41 -10.01
CA ARG A 482 -24.41 -21.24 -11.02
C ARG A 482 -25.32 -22.46 -10.91
N GLY A 483 -26.61 -22.22 -10.67
CA GLY A 483 -27.63 -23.27 -10.59
C GLY A 483 -27.82 -24.00 -11.91
#